data_AF-A0A8S3W797-F1
#
_entry.id   AF-A0A8S3W797-F1
#
_cell.length_a   1.000
_cell.length_b   1.000
_cell.length_c   1.000
_cell.angle_alpha   90.00
_cell.angle_beta   90.00
_cell.angle_gamma   90.00
#
_symmetry.space_group_name_H-M   'P 1'
#
loop_
_entity.id
_entity.type
_entity.pdbx_description
1 polymer ?
#
loop_
_entity_poly.entity_id
_entity_poly.type
_entity_poly.pdbx_seq_one_letter_code
_entity_poly.pdbx_strand_id
1 'polypeptide(L)'
;METEKLVMLVRERRFLYDVKDNDYKNQGKVAEAWLEIAREMGNENGKQRATKWKSMRDNYKKFKKSTETASGSAYKKYQKWPWADQLRFFR
;
A
#
# COMPACT_ATOMS: atom_id res chain seq x y z
N MET A 1 13.15 -4.53 -2.11
CA MET A 1 13.00 -5.95 -1.79
C MET A 1 11.87 -6.24 -0.79
N GLU A 2 11.81 -5.66 0.43
CA GLU A 2 10.65 -5.88 1.32
C GLU A 2 9.35 -5.20 0.87
N THR A 3 9.44 -3.95 0.38
CA THR A 3 8.25 -3.20 -0.09
C THR A 3 7.59 -3.86 -1.30
N GLU A 4 8.38 -4.37 -2.24
CA GLU A 4 7.88 -5.00 -3.46
C GLU A 4 7.06 -6.25 -3.12
N LYS A 5 7.62 -7.09 -2.23
CA LYS A 5 6.94 -8.28 -1.72
C LYS A 5 5.64 -7.91 -0.98
N LEU A 6 5.68 -6.87 -0.14
CA LEU A 6 4.48 -6.34 0.52
C LEU A 6 3.40 -5.93 -0.50
N VAL A 7 3.77 -5.19 -1.55
CA VAL A 7 2.85 -4.74 -2.61
C VAL A 7 2.25 -5.93 -3.34
N MET A 8 3.05 -6.95 -3.67
CA MET A 8 2.57 -8.16 -4.34
C MET A 8 1.55 -8.93 -3.49
N LEU A 9 1.85 -9.15 -2.21
CA LEU A 9 0.96 -9.88 -1.30
C LEU A 9 -0.35 -9.14 -1.02
N VAL A 10 -0.29 -7.81 -0.89
CA VAL A 10 -1.48 -6.98 -0.74
C VAL A 10 -2.29 -6.93 -2.03
N ARG A 11 -1.63 -6.96 -3.19
CA ARG A 11 -2.30 -6.98 -4.51
C ARG A 11 -3.13 -8.26 -4.68
N GLU A 12 -2.64 -9.39 -4.22
CA GLU A 12 -3.37 -10.66 -4.22
C GLU A 12 -4.62 -10.61 -3.32
N ARG A 13 -4.53 -9.86 -2.22
CA ARG A 13 -5.59 -9.72 -1.21
C ARG A 13 -6.35 -8.40 -1.38
N ARG A 14 -7.24 -8.34 -2.39
CA ARG A 14 -8.00 -7.12 -2.76
C ARG A 14 -8.78 -6.48 -1.61
N PHE A 15 -9.36 -7.29 -0.73
CA PHE A 15 -10.09 -6.86 0.47
C PHE A 15 -9.23 -6.06 1.48
N LEU A 16 -7.89 -6.02 1.34
CA LEU A 16 -7.04 -5.17 2.20
C LEU A 16 -7.07 -3.69 1.80
N TYR A 17 -7.54 -3.38 0.60
CA TYR A 17 -7.46 -2.03 0.05
C TYR A 17 -8.70 -1.58 -0.70
N ASP A 18 -9.46 -2.52 -1.24
CA ASP A 18 -10.64 -2.28 -2.03
C ASP A 18 -11.85 -2.15 -1.11
N VAL A 19 -12.43 -0.96 -1.07
CA VAL A 19 -13.58 -0.65 -0.22
C VAL A 19 -14.90 -1.21 -0.75
N LYS A 20 -14.92 -1.70 -1.99
CA LYS A 20 -16.09 -2.34 -2.61
C LYS A 20 -16.14 -3.82 -2.29
N ASP A 21 -15.04 -4.40 -1.85
CA ASP A 21 -14.99 -5.78 -1.39
C ASP A 21 -15.80 -5.95 -0.10
N ASN A 22 -16.61 -7.00 -0.03
CA ASN A 22 -17.46 -7.26 1.14
C ASN A 22 -16.60 -7.59 2.37
N ASP A 23 -15.47 -8.24 2.15
CA ASP A 23 -14.53 -8.66 3.20
C ASP A 23 -13.66 -7.49 3.71
N TYR A 24 -13.66 -6.32 3.05
CA TYR A 24 -12.93 -5.14 3.54
C TYR A 24 -13.41 -4.68 4.92
N LYS A 25 -14.71 -4.86 5.20
CA LYS A 25 -15.31 -4.52 6.50
C LYS A 25 -15.05 -5.60 7.55
N ASN A 26 -14.60 -6.78 7.13
CA ASN A 26 -14.33 -7.89 8.03
C ASN A 26 -12.96 -7.72 8.67
N GLN A 27 -12.94 -7.08 9.84
CA GLN A 27 -11.71 -6.82 10.58
C GLN A 27 -10.94 -8.10 10.94
N GLY A 28 -11.64 -9.23 11.12
CA GLY A 28 -11.01 -10.54 11.35
C GLY A 28 -10.16 -10.95 10.16
N LYS A 29 -10.77 -11.08 8.98
CA LYS A 29 -10.05 -11.42 7.73
C LYS A 29 -8.93 -10.44 7.40
N VAL A 30 -9.17 -9.14 7.60
CA VAL A 30 -8.14 -8.12 7.37
C VAL A 30 -6.95 -8.32 8.31
N ALA A 31 -7.19 -8.58 9.60
CA ALA A 31 -6.12 -8.82 10.57
C ALA A 31 -5.35 -10.12 10.27
N GLU A 32 -6.06 -11.20 9.92
CA GLU A 32 -5.47 -12.47 9.53
C GLU A 32 -4.59 -12.32 8.28
N ALA A 33 -5.10 -11.67 7.24
CA ALA A 33 -4.33 -11.38 6.03
C ALA A 33 -3.06 -10.59 6.32
N TRP A 34 -3.12 -9.59 7.20
CA TRP A 34 -1.92 -8.85 7.61
C TRP A 34 -0.93 -9.71 8.39
N LEU A 35 -1.41 -10.64 9.23
CA LEU A 35 -0.57 -11.61 9.93
C LEU A 35 0.09 -12.58 8.97
N GLU A 36 -0.63 -13.10 7.98
CA GLU A 36 -0.08 -13.96 6.93
C GLU A 36 1.01 -13.23 6.13
N ILE A 37 0.72 -12.00 5.68
CA ILE A 37 1.70 -11.15 4.98
C ILE A 37 2.94 -10.94 5.84
N ALA A 38 2.76 -10.68 7.14
CA ALA A 38 3.90 -10.54 8.04
C ALA A 38 4.70 -11.83 8.10
N ARG A 39 4.06 -12.99 8.29
CA ARG A 39 4.73 -14.30 8.35
C ARG A 39 5.49 -14.62 7.07
N GLU A 40 4.91 -14.39 5.89
CA GLU A 40 5.59 -14.55 4.59
C GLU A 40 6.81 -13.64 4.42
N MET A 41 6.81 -12.51 5.13
CA MET A 41 7.92 -11.56 5.17
C MET A 41 8.88 -11.83 6.34
N GLY A 42 8.74 -12.94 7.07
CA GLY A 42 9.56 -13.27 8.23
C GLY A 42 9.33 -12.34 9.42
N ASN A 43 8.14 -11.75 9.53
CA ASN A 43 7.74 -10.88 10.62
C ASN A 43 6.54 -11.48 11.36
N GLU A 44 6.44 -11.24 12.66
CA GLU A 44 5.28 -11.72 13.43
C GLU A 44 4.19 -10.66 13.59
N ASN A 45 4.47 -9.41 13.22
CA ASN A 45 3.59 -8.29 13.52
C ASN A 45 2.87 -7.74 12.27
N GLY A 46 1.67 -8.27 12.01
CA GLY A 46 0.80 -7.80 10.92
C GLY A 46 0.46 -6.31 11.00
N LYS A 47 0.35 -5.76 12.22
CA LYS A 47 0.02 -4.34 12.44
C LYS A 47 1.12 -3.40 11.93
N GLN A 48 2.39 -3.81 12.03
CA GLN A 48 3.51 -3.05 11.47
C GLN A 48 3.42 -3.00 9.93
N ARG A 49 3.08 -4.13 9.30
CA ARG A 49 2.94 -4.21 7.84
C ARG A 49 1.74 -3.42 7.34
N ALA A 50 0.61 -3.46 8.06
CA ALA A 50 -0.55 -2.62 7.80
C ALA A 50 -0.23 -1.12 7.90
N THR A 51 0.55 -0.72 8.91
CA THR A 51 0.96 0.68 9.10
C THR A 51 1.92 1.14 8.00
N LYS A 52 2.91 0.31 7.65
CA LYS A 52 3.83 0.54 6.54
C LYS A 52 3.07 0.73 5.23
N TRP A 53 2.12 -0.16 4.94
CA TRP A 53 1.25 -0.08 3.78
C TRP A 53 0.39 1.20 3.77
N LYS A 54 -0.21 1.55 4.91
CA LYS A 54 -1.01 2.77 5.06
C LYS A 54 -0.18 4.02 4.74
N SER A 55 1.02 4.13 5.32
CA SER A 55 1.94 5.23 5.02
C SER A 55 2.31 5.27 3.53
N MET A 56 2.53 4.12 2.91
CA MET A 56 2.85 4.02 1.49
C MET A 56 1.69 4.49 0.60
N ARG A 57 0.46 4.05 0.89
CA ARG A 57 -0.74 4.50 0.18
C ARG A 57 -1.02 5.99 0.37
N ASP A 58 -0.78 6.53 1.57
CA ASP A 58 -0.91 7.97 1.84
C ASP A 58 0.10 8.79 1.03
N ASN A 59 1.36 8.34 0.98
CA ASN A 59 2.38 8.95 0.12
C ASN A 59 2.01 8.84 -1.36
N TYR A 60 1.43 7.73 -1.81
CA TYR A 60 0.94 7.58 -3.19
C TYR A 60 -0.21 8.55 -3.52
N LYS A 61 -1.15 8.77 -2.61
CA LYS A 61 -2.19 9.80 -2.78
C LYS A 61 -1.59 11.21 -2.91
N LYS A 62 -0.58 11.52 -2.09
CA LYS A 62 0.16 12.79 -2.17
C LYS A 62 0.95 12.91 -3.48
N PHE A 63 1.58 11.83 -3.93
CA PHE A 63 2.21 11.73 -5.25
C PHE A 63 1.19 12.06 -6.34
N LYS A 64 0.04 11.35 -6.36
CA LYS A 64 -1.01 11.52 -7.39
C LYS A 64 -1.52 12.96 -7.46
N LYS A 65 -1.85 13.55 -6.30
CA LYS A 65 -2.27 14.94 -6.19
C LYS A 65 -1.17 15.92 -6.64
N SER A 66 0.09 15.63 -6.33
CA SER A 66 1.23 16.45 -6.78
C SER A 66 1.50 16.31 -8.29
N THR A 67 1.24 15.14 -8.88
CA THR A 67 1.36 14.94 -10.34
C THR A 67 0.21 15.55 -11.13
N GLU A 68 -1.00 15.56 -10.57
CA GLU A 68 -2.15 16.26 -11.18
C GLU A 68 -1.98 17.77 -11.10
N THR A 69 -1.32 18.28 -10.05
CA THR A 69 -1.06 19.71 -9.84
C THR A 69 0.39 20.05 -10.24
N ALA A 70 0.73 19.80 -11.52
CA ALA A 70 2.09 19.71 -12.09
C ALA A 70 3.00 20.97 -12.03
N SER A 71 2.83 21.88 -11.06
CA SER A 71 3.56 23.16 -11.00
C SER A 71 4.28 23.47 -9.67
N GLY A 72 4.44 22.50 -8.75
CA GLY A 72 5.03 22.74 -7.42
C GLY A 72 6.27 21.90 -7.07
N SER A 73 7.08 22.36 -6.12
CA SER A 73 8.29 21.69 -5.59
C SER A 73 8.06 20.24 -5.10
N ALA A 74 6.83 19.93 -4.69
CA ALA A 74 6.39 18.59 -4.31
C ALA A 74 6.45 17.60 -5.48
N TYR A 75 6.15 18.04 -6.71
CA TYR A 75 6.23 17.22 -7.93
C TYR A 75 7.61 16.59 -8.10
N LYS A 76 8.69 17.38 -7.95
CA LYS A 76 10.08 16.91 -8.11
C LYS A 76 10.49 15.88 -7.03
N LYS A 77 9.98 16.00 -5.80
CA LYS A 77 10.25 15.07 -4.69
C LYS A 77 9.62 13.70 -4.94
N TYR A 78 8.42 13.71 -5.51
CA TYR A 78 7.62 12.52 -5.76
C TYR A 78 7.97 11.86 -7.11
N GLN A 79 8.50 12.59 -8.09
CA GLN A 79 8.96 12.05 -9.38
C GLN A 79 10.03 10.95 -9.26
N LYS A 80 10.85 10.97 -8.21
CA LYS A 80 11.89 9.96 -7.93
C LYS A 80 11.43 8.80 -7.04
N TRP A 81 10.13 8.69 -6.75
CA TRP A 81 9.67 7.68 -5.81
C TRP A 81 9.62 6.29 -6.48
N PRO A 82 10.54 5.36 -6.15
CA PRO A 82 10.68 4.10 -6.89
C PRO A 82 9.45 3.20 -6.76
N TRP A 83 8.64 3.40 -5.71
CA TRP A 83 7.41 2.64 -5.48
C TRP A 83 6.19 3.22 -6.21
N ALA A 84 6.30 4.40 -6.83
CA ALA A 84 5.18 5.00 -7.56
C ALA A 84 4.75 4.13 -8.75
N ASP A 85 5.70 3.50 -9.45
CA ASP A 85 5.41 2.60 -10.56
C ASP A 85 4.70 1.33 -10.09
N GLN A 86 5.18 0.74 -8.99
CA GLN A 86 4.55 -0.43 -8.38
C GLN A 86 3.15 -0.15 -7.83
N LEU A 87 2.84 1.08 -7.43
CA LEU A 87 1.51 1.46 -6.94
C LEU A 87 0.62 1.97 -8.08
N ARG A 88 1.11 2.04 -9.32
CA ARG A 88 0.34 2.54 -10.48
C ARG A 88 -0.87 1.68 -10.83
N PHE A 89 -0.91 0.42 -10.39
CA PHE A 89 -2.08 -0.44 -10.57
C PHE A 89 -3.26 -0.05 -9.67
N PHE A 90 -3.05 0.78 -8.64
CA PHE A 90 -4.11 1.40 -7.86
C PHE A 90 -4.71 2.57 -8.65
N ARG A 91 -5.66 2.27 -9.56
CA ARG A 91 -6.42 3.29 -10.29
C ARG A 91 -7.75 3.58 -9.62
#